data_AF-A0A9E3FKK1-F1
#
_entry.id   AF-A0A9E3FKK1-F1
#
_cell.length_a   1.000
_cell.length_b   1.000
_cell.length_c   1.000
_cell.angle_alpha   90.00
_cell.angle_beta   90.00
_cell.angle_gamma   90.00
#
_symmetry.space_group_name_H-M   'P 1'
#
loop_
_entity.id
_entity.type
_entity.pdbx_description
1 polymer ?
#
loop_
_entity_poly.entity_id
_entity_poly.type
_entity_poly.pdbx_seq_one_letter_code
_entity_poly.pdbx_strand_id
1 'polypeptide(L)'
;WNVYCDWYVELAKPVLMGADGPAKAETRASVAWARDEILKMLHPFMPFVTEELWMVTASRDGLLALAPWPLESDAFTLEDIALEDDRDVPAALQTYAANFADFSAEAEIGWVVDLVTTIRSVRAEMNIAPATLTSLVLAGVSEETKERAPRWSEVIRRMARLSEITFADRAPEGAVQILVRGEVAALPLKSVIDFAAERARLAKEMAKADADIKRVDTKLSNEKFVANAPEELVEEEKEKREAAVARKTKIQEALERLQDVEA
;
A
#
# COMPACT_ATOMS: atom_id res chain seq x y z
N TRP A 1 0.33 -8.67 -8.31
CA TRP A 1 1.09 -7.41 -8.47
C TRP A 1 1.54 -6.87 -7.11
N ASN A 2 0.60 -6.50 -6.25
CA ASN A 2 0.82 -5.77 -4.97
C ASN A 2 1.70 -6.44 -3.92
N VAL A 3 2.11 -7.70 -4.10
CA VAL A 3 3.01 -8.42 -3.18
C VAL A 3 4.38 -8.60 -3.84
N TYR A 4 4.44 -9.37 -4.94
CA TYR A 4 5.70 -9.70 -5.60
C TYR A 4 6.39 -8.46 -6.22
N CYS A 5 5.68 -7.67 -7.03
CA CYS A 5 6.28 -6.54 -7.72
C CYS A 5 6.53 -5.36 -6.78
N ASP A 6 5.53 -4.99 -5.99
CA ASP A 6 5.58 -3.77 -5.17
C ASP A 6 6.47 -3.92 -3.92
N TRP A 7 6.54 -5.13 -3.34
CA TRP A 7 7.31 -5.40 -2.13
C TRP A 7 8.45 -6.37 -2.35
N TYR A 8 8.18 -7.61 -2.74
CA TYR A 8 9.21 -8.66 -2.74
C TYR A 8 10.45 -8.28 -3.56
N VAL A 9 10.26 -7.78 -4.79
CA VAL A 9 11.36 -7.30 -5.63
C VAL A 9 12.03 -6.05 -5.04
N GLU A 10 11.27 -5.11 -4.49
CA GLU A 10 11.82 -3.90 -3.86
C GLU A 10 12.67 -4.22 -2.63
N LEU A 11 12.27 -5.22 -1.83
CA LEU A 11 13.00 -5.72 -0.66
C LEU A 11 14.25 -6.50 -1.07
N ALA A 12 14.23 -7.20 -2.20
CA ALA A 12 15.36 -7.95 -2.73
C ALA A 12 16.46 -7.06 -3.35
N LYS A 13 16.11 -5.88 -3.87
CA LYS A 13 17.04 -4.98 -4.58
C LYS A 13 18.35 -4.68 -3.85
N PRO A 14 18.39 -4.32 -2.56
CA PRO A 14 19.64 -4.05 -1.87
C PRO A 14 20.63 -5.23 -1.92
N VAL A 15 20.13 -6.45 -1.76
CA VAL A 15 20.96 -7.67 -1.84
C VAL A 15 21.39 -7.94 -3.29
N LEU A 16 20.47 -7.78 -4.25
CA LEU A 16 20.75 -7.98 -5.68
C LEU A 16 21.69 -6.94 -6.28
N MET A 17 21.70 -5.71 -5.77
CA MET A 17 22.62 -4.64 -6.19
C MET A 17 23.92 -4.63 -5.39
N GLY A 18 24.00 -5.41 -4.31
CA GLY A 18 25.18 -5.56 -3.48
C GLY A 18 26.26 -6.45 -4.10
N ALA A 19 27.30 -6.70 -3.31
CA ALA A 19 28.42 -7.56 -3.67
C ALA A 19 27.96 -8.99 -3.98
N ASP A 20 28.74 -9.68 -4.82
CA ASP A 20 28.50 -11.10 -5.08
C ASP A 20 28.81 -11.95 -3.85
N GLY A 21 28.01 -12.99 -3.64
CA GLY A 21 28.13 -13.87 -2.49
C GLY A 21 26.91 -14.77 -2.29
N PRO A 22 26.93 -15.64 -1.26
CA PRO A 22 25.86 -16.60 -1.00
C PRO A 22 24.47 -15.96 -0.87
N ALA A 23 24.36 -14.85 -0.13
CA ALA A 23 23.08 -14.16 0.06
C ALA A 23 22.46 -13.64 -1.25
N LYS A 24 23.29 -13.14 -2.18
CA LYS A 24 22.84 -12.67 -3.50
C LYS A 24 22.46 -13.83 -4.41
N ALA A 25 23.17 -14.96 -4.32
CA ALA A 25 22.82 -16.16 -5.06
C ALA A 25 21.48 -16.74 -4.58
N GLU A 26 21.30 -16.85 -3.26
CA GLU A 26 20.06 -17.30 -2.62
C GLU A 26 18.89 -16.37 -2.97
N THR A 27 19.02 -15.06 -2.74
CA THR A 27 17.97 -14.09 -3.08
C THR A 27 17.58 -14.15 -4.55
N ARG A 28 18.56 -14.32 -5.46
CA ARG A 28 18.30 -14.46 -6.89
C ARG A 28 17.54 -15.76 -7.21
N ALA A 29 17.89 -16.86 -6.56
CA ALA A 29 17.18 -18.13 -6.69
C ALA A 29 15.74 -18.02 -6.18
N SER A 30 15.51 -17.42 -5.00
CA SER A 30 14.17 -17.24 -4.44
C SER A 30 13.29 -16.33 -5.32
N VAL A 31 13.84 -15.22 -5.82
CA VAL A 31 13.15 -14.32 -6.77
C VAL A 31 12.84 -15.04 -8.08
N ALA A 32 13.77 -15.82 -8.62
CA ALA A 32 13.55 -16.59 -9.85
C ALA A 32 12.49 -17.68 -9.66
N TRP A 33 12.53 -18.41 -8.55
CA TRP A 33 11.55 -19.44 -8.21
C TRP A 33 10.15 -18.85 -8.06
N ALA A 34 9.98 -17.80 -7.24
CA ALA A 34 8.68 -17.17 -7.02
C ALA A 34 8.08 -16.62 -8.33
N ARG A 35 8.91 -16.02 -9.20
CA ARG A 35 8.48 -15.59 -10.54
C ARG A 35 8.00 -16.77 -11.38
N ASP A 36 8.73 -17.87 -11.37
CA ASP A 36 8.42 -19.05 -12.19
C ASP A 36 7.08 -19.68 -11.76
N GLU A 37 6.81 -19.76 -10.46
CA GLU A 37 5.49 -20.18 -9.96
C GLU A 37 4.37 -19.20 -10.35
N ILE A 38 4.63 -17.89 -10.31
CA ILE A 38 3.68 -16.86 -10.80
C ILE A 38 3.41 -17.05 -12.30
N LEU A 39 4.41 -17.33 -13.12
CA LEU A 39 4.24 -17.57 -14.55
C LEU A 39 3.35 -18.80 -14.81
N LYS A 40 3.58 -19.91 -14.09
CA LYS A 40 2.74 -21.10 -14.18
C LYS A 40 1.27 -20.81 -13.84
N MET A 41 1.02 -20.08 -12.74
CA MET A 41 -0.34 -19.71 -12.34
C MET A 41 -1.03 -18.78 -13.34
N LEU A 42 -0.28 -17.89 -14.00
CA LEU A 42 -0.83 -16.93 -14.97
C LEU A 42 -0.99 -17.51 -16.38
N HIS A 43 -0.30 -18.61 -16.70
CA HIS A 43 -0.27 -19.18 -18.04
C HIS A 43 -1.66 -19.51 -18.63
N PRO A 44 -2.62 -20.07 -17.87
CA PRO A 44 -3.98 -20.33 -18.40
C PRO A 44 -4.72 -19.06 -18.87
N PHE A 45 -4.36 -17.89 -18.34
CA PHE A 45 -5.01 -16.62 -18.66
C PHE A 45 -4.21 -15.79 -19.67
N MET A 46 -2.89 -15.91 -19.66
CA MET A 46 -1.97 -15.08 -20.44
C MET A 46 -0.88 -15.94 -21.13
N PRO A 47 -1.25 -16.89 -22.01
CA PRO A 47 -0.37 -17.96 -22.45
C PRO A 47 0.85 -17.46 -23.24
N PHE A 48 0.66 -16.52 -24.18
CA PHE A 48 1.74 -16.06 -25.04
C PHE A 48 2.82 -15.27 -24.26
N VAL A 49 2.41 -14.29 -23.46
CA VAL A 49 3.37 -13.47 -22.70
C VAL A 49 4.08 -14.27 -21.62
N THR A 50 3.38 -15.21 -20.97
CA THR A 50 4.01 -16.05 -19.94
C THR A 50 4.96 -17.07 -20.55
N GLU A 51 4.67 -17.61 -21.74
CA GLU A 51 5.58 -18.49 -22.50
C GLU A 51 6.84 -17.75 -22.95
N GLU A 52 6.70 -16.54 -23.50
CA GLU A 52 7.85 -15.70 -23.85
C GLU A 52 8.70 -15.35 -22.62
N LEU A 53 8.06 -14.90 -21.53
CA LEU A 53 8.76 -14.59 -20.28
C LEU A 53 9.43 -15.83 -19.68
N TRP A 54 8.83 -17.01 -19.81
CA TRP A 54 9.47 -18.27 -19.44
C TRP A 54 10.77 -18.40 -20.24
N MET A 55 10.71 -18.50 -21.57
CA MET A 55 11.91 -18.73 -22.39
C MET A 55 13.05 -17.71 -22.18
N VAL A 56 12.74 -16.43 -22.02
CA VAL A 56 13.80 -15.39 -21.88
C VAL A 56 14.44 -15.35 -20.49
N THR A 57 13.78 -15.88 -19.46
CA THR A 57 14.23 -15.70 -18.08
C THR A 57 15.18 -16.79 -17.57
N ALA A 58 15.21 -17.96 -18.21
CA ALA A 58 16.21 -19.01 -17.97
C ALA A 58 16.22 -20.00 -19.14
N SER A 59 17.36 -20.68 -19.33
CA SER A 59 17.44 -21.83 -20.25
C SER A 59 16.72 -23.02 -19.63
N ARG A 60 15.77 -23.60 -20.38
CA ARG A 60 14.92 -24.72 -19.93
C ARG A 60 14.64 -25.67 -21.11
N ASP A 61 14.39 -26.94 -20.81
CA ASP A 61 14.22 -27.99 -21.83
C ASP A 61 12.78 -28.12 -22.37
N GLY A 62 11.82 -27.30 -21.91
CA GLY A 62 10.42 -27.42 -22.29
C GLY A 62 9.59 -26.13 -22.16
N LEU A 63 8.44 -26.16 -22.83
CA LEU A 63 7.43 -25.10 -22.80
C LEU A 63 6.79 -24.99 -21.42
N LEU A 64 6.41 -23.78 -21.02
CA LEU A 64 5.63 -23.50 -19.82
C LEU A 64 4.29 -24.24 -19.85
N ALA A 65 3.67 -24.36 -21.03
CA ALA A 65 2.44 -25.13 -21.23
C ALA A 65 2.53 -26.60 -20.78
N LEU A 66 3.74 -27.16 -20.71
CA LEU A 66 4.01 -28.55 -20.29
C LEU A 66 4.64 -28.63 -18.90
N ALA A 67 4.85 -27.49 -18.23
CA ALA A 67 5.42 -27.45 -16.90
C ALA A 67 4.42 -28.02 -15.87
N PRO A 68 4.91 -28.68 -14.80
CA PRO A 68 4.04 -29.10 -13.72
C PRO A 68 3.39 -27.89 -13.07
N TRP A 69 2.12 -28.04 -12.73
CA TRP A 69 1.38 -27.03 -11.96
C TRP A 69 2.08 -26.80 -10.59
N PRO A 70 2.04 -25.59 -10.01
CA PRO A 70 2.62 -25.20 -8.72
C PRO A 70 1.97 -25.91 -7.51
N LEU A 71 1.95 -27.24 -7.50
CA LEU A 71 1.63 -28.10 -6.37
C LEU A 71 2.80 -29.08 -6.21
N GLU A 72 3.18 -29.42 -4.98
CA GLU A 72 4.04 -30.59 -4.80
C GLU A 72 3.27 -31.81 -5.30
N SER A 73 3.79 -32.46 -6.34
CA SER A 73 3.16 -33.58 -7.04
C SER A 73 2.96 -34.83 -6.18
N ASP A 74 3.59 -34.86 -5.00
CA ASP A 74 3.58 -36.04 -4.12
C ASP A 74 2.72 -35.83 -2.86
N ALA A 75 2.14 -34.64 -2.67
CA ALA A 75 1.39 -34.30 -1.47
C ALA A 75 -0.12 -34.61 -1.55
N PHE A 76 -0.65 -34.88 -2.76
CA PHE A 76 -2.11 -34.99 -2.97
C PHE A 76 -2.47 -36.15 -3.90
N THR A 77 -3.46 -36.92 -3.49
CA THR A 77 -4.17 -37.88 -4.33
C THR A 77 -5.36 -37.21 -5.03
N LEU A 78 -5.88 -37.81 -6.10
CA LEU A 78 -7.11 -37.33 -6.76
C LEU A 78 -8.32 -37.29 -5.80
N GLU A 79 -8.27 -38.06 -4.73
CA GLU A 79 -9.28 -38.08 -3.66
C GLU A 79 -9.17 -36.84 -2.76
N ASP A 80 -7.97 -36.28 -2.55
CA ASP A 80 -7.73 -35.08 -1.72
C ASP A 80 -8.16 -33.76 -2.39
N ILE A 81 -8.41 -33.81 -3.69
CA ILE A 81 -8.84 -32.67 -4.53
C ILE A 81 -10.37 -32.70 -4.72
N ALA A 82 -11.04 -33.78 -4.34
CA ALA A 82 -12.49 -33.90 -4.44
C ALA A 82 -13.17 -32.98 -3.43
N LEU A 83 -13.99 -32.04 -3.93
CA LEU A 83 -14.87 -31.22 -3.11
C LEU A 83 -16.02 -32.11 -2.59
N GLU A 84 -16.12 -32.30 -1.27
CA GLU A 84 -17.30 -32.94 -0.66
C GLU A 84 -18.50 -31.95 -0.58
N ASP A 85 -18.24 -30.63 -0.50
CA ASP A 85 -19.22 -29.53 -0.58
C ASP A 85 -18.61 -28.35 -1.38
N ASP A 86 -19.43 -27.62 -2.14
CA ASP A 86 -19.06 -26.48 -3.01
C ASP A 86 -18.47 -25.26 -2.23
N ARG A 87 -18.45 -25.35 -0.89
CA ARG A 87 -17.99 -24.28 0.02
C ARG A 87 -16.70 -24.62 0.76
N ASP A 88 -16.20 -25.85 0.64
CA ASP A 88 -14.99 -26.25 1.32
C ASP A 88 -13.76 -25.99 0.44
N VAL A 89 -12.78 -25.28 1.00
CA VAL A 89 -11.47 -25.18 0.37
C VAL A 89 -10.86 -26.59 0.40
N PRO A 90 -10.45 -27.17 -0.74
CA PRO A 90 -9.84 -28.50 -0.76
C PRO A 90 -8.71 -28.60 0.27
N ALA A 91 -8.69 -29.70 1.04
CA ALA A 91 -7.66 -29.96 2.05
C ALA A 91 -6.23 -29.84 1.47
N ALA A 92 -6.10 -30.10 0.17
CA ALA A 92 -4.88 -29.90 -0.58
C ALA A 92 -4.36 -28.45 -0.57
N LEU A 93 -5.25 -27.47 -0.75
CA LEU A 93 -4.88 -26.05 -0.72
C LEU A 93 -4.56 -25.57 0.70
N GLN A 94 -5.17 -26.15 1.73
CA GLN A 94 -4.87 -25.84 3.14
C GLN A 94 -3.49 -26.35 3.55
N THR A 95 -3.13 -27.56 3.14
CA THR A 95 -1.82 -28.18 3.46
C THR A 95 -0.67 -27.49 2.73
N TYR A 96 -0.88 -27.10 1.46
CA TYR A 96 0.11 -26.35 0.68
C TYR A 96 0.49 -25.01 1.34
N ALA A 97 -0.49 -24.28 1.89
CA ALA A 97 -0.23 -23.03 2.61
C ALA A 97 0.61 -23.24 3.88
N ALA A 98 0.45 -24.37 4.58
CA ALA A 98 1.17 -24.64 5.83
C ALA A 98 2.67 -24.91 5.63
N ASN A 99 3.08 -25.50 4.50
CA ASN A 99 4.48 -25.86 4.24
C ASN A 99 5.38 -24.66 3.87
N PHE A 100 4.78 -23.58 3.37
CA PHE A 100 5.49 -22.34 3.01
C PHE A 100 5.18 -21.16 3.94
N ALA A 101 4.37 -21.38 4.98
CA ALA A 101 4.04 -20.35 5.96
C ALA A 101 5.18 -20.12 6.95
N ASP A 102 5.60 -18.86 7.06
CA ASP A 102 6.49 -18.39 8.12
C ASP A 102 5.87 -17.16 8.79
N PHE A 103 5.15 -17.40 9.88
CA PHE A 103 4.46 -16.33 10.62
C PHE A 103 5.41 -15.30 11.22
N SER A 104 6.66 -15.68 11.53
CA SER A 104 7.65 -14.75 12.06
C SER A 104 8.12 -13.80 10.96
N ALA A 105 8.42 -14.34 9.76
CA ALA A 105 8.78 -13.54 8.61
C ALA A 105 7.61 -12.65 8.15
N GLU A 106 6.39 -13.18 8.14
CA GLU A 106 5.18 -12.40 7.81
C GLU A 106 4.96 -11.25 8.81
N ALA A 107 5.19 -11.47 10.11
CA ALA A 107 5.09 -10.41 11.11
C ALA A 107 6.17 -9.33 10.91
N GLU A 108 7.42 -9.74 10.63
CA GLU A 108 8.54 -8.83 10.41
C GLU A 108 8.36 -8.00 9.13
N ILE A 109 8.08 -8.65 8.00
CA ILE A 109 7.84 -7.97 6.72
C ILE A 109 6.55 -7.17 6.77
N GLY A 110 5.49 -7.70 7.38
CA GLY A 110 4.23 -7.01 7.58
C GLY A 110 4.40 -5.69 8.33
N TRP A 111 5.26 -5.66 9.37
CA TRP A 111 5.59 -4.41 10.05
C TRP A 111 6.25 -3.39 9.11
N VAL A 112 7.19 -3.80 8.27
CA VAL A 112 7.84 -2.92 7.27
C VAL A 112 6.81 -2.37 6.28
N VAL A 113 5.94 -3.24 5.76
CA VAL A 113 4.88 -2.89 4.82
C VAL A 113 3.92 -1.88 5.42
N ASP A 114 3.41 -2.16 6.62
CA ASP A 114 2.43 -1.32 7.31
C ASP A 114 3.03 0.05 7.66
N LEU A 115 4.28 0.08 8.14
CA LEU A 115 4.98 1.32 8.44
C LEU A 115 5.16 2.21 7.20
N VAL A 116 5.72 1.64 6.13
CA VAL A 116 5.98 2.39 4.88
C VAL A 116 4.67 2.84 4.23
N THR A 117 3.65 1.98 4.22
CA THR A 117 2.33 2.31 3.66
C THR A 117 1.69 3.45 4.44
N THR A 118 1.68 3.37 5.76
CA THR A 118 1.10 4.41 6.62
C THR A 118 1.83 5.74 6.46
N ILE A 119 3.17 5.73 6.40
CA ILE A 119 3.95 6.95 6.13
C ILE A 119 3.60 7.54 4.76
N ARG A 120 3.53 6.72 3.71
CA ARG A 120 3.17 7.19 2.36
C ARG A 120 1.77 7.80 2.32
N SER A 121 0.80 7.20 3.04
CA SER A 121 -0.55 7.75 3.18
C SER A 121 -0.53 9.11 3.87
N VAL A 122 0.14 9.24 5.02
CA VAL A 122 0.27 10.55 5.71
C VAL A 122 0.92 11.59 4.82
N ARG A 123 1.99 11.22 4.10
CA ARG A 123 2.66 12.15 3.18
C ARG A 123 1.74 12.62 2.06
N ALA A 124 0.91 11.74 1.51
CA ALA A 124 -0.07 12.10 0.48
C ALA A 124 -1.18 12.99 1.07
N GLU A 125 -1.69 12.66 2.26
CA GLU A 125 -2.69 13.45 2.96
C GLU A 125 -2.19 14.86 3.30
N MET A 126 -0.94 14.97 3.73
CA MET A 126 -0.27 16.23 4.04
C MET A 126 0.32 16.93 2.81
N ASN A 127 -0.03 16.45 1.60
CA ASN A 127 0.38 17.02 0.31
C ASN A 127 1.91 17.25 0.18
N ILE A 128 2.70 16.35 0.76
CA ILE A 128 4.16 16.43 0.73
C ILE A 128 4.65 15.97 -0.63
N ALA A 129 5.49 16.79 -1.28
CA ALA A 129 6.04 16.44 -2.58
C ALA A 129 6.75 15.06 -2.55
N PRO A 130 6.55 14.18 -3.56
CA PRO A 130 7.04 12.80 -3.52
C PRO A 130 8.56 12.64 -3.37
N ALA A 131 9.34 13.65 -3.77
CA ALA A 131 10.80 13.63 -3.69
C ALA A 131 11.36 14.13 -2.35
N THR A 132 10.56 14.85 -1.55
CA THR A 132 11.06 15.51 -0.34
C THR A 132 11.33 14.50 0.76
N LEU A 133 12.47 14.60 1.45
CA LEU A 133 12.77 13.68 2.55
C LEU A 133 12.15 14.19 3.87
N THR A 134 11.62 13.27 4.67
CA THR A 134 11.11 13.54 6.04
C THR A 134 11.91 12.74 7.07
N SER A 135 12.06 13.23 8.30
CA SER A 135 12.59 12.38 9.38
C SER A 135 11.47 11.50 9.96
N LEU A 136 11.85 10.38 10.57
CA LEU A 136 10.95 9.50 11.32
C LEU A 136 11.51 9.30 12.73
N VAL A 137 10.62 9.42 13.73
CA VAL A 137 10.93 9.11 15.13
C VAL A 137 10.06 7.94 15.57
N LEU A 138 10.68 6.83 15.96
CA LEU A 138 10.01 5.70 16.59
C LEU A 138 9.94 5.96 18.11
N ALA A 139 8.73 6.23 18.61
CA ALA A 139 8.49 6.73 19.96
C ALA A 139 8.00 5.61 20.89
N GLY A 140 8.73 5.35 21.97
CA GLY A 140 8.33 4.37 23.00
C GLY A 140 8.16 2.95 22.47
N VAL A 141 8.87 2.59 21.40
CA VAL A 141 8.74 1.29 20.73
C VAL A 141 9.38 0.15 21.52
N SER A 142 8.92 -1.06 21.27
CA SER A 142 9.43 -2.28 21.90
C SER A 142 10.89 -2.55 21.55
N GLU A 143 11.57 -3.38 22.36
CA GLU A 143 12.94 -3.83 22.06
C GLU A 143 13.00 -4.60 20.73
N GLU A 144 11.97 -5.39 20.41
CA GLU A 144 11.86 -6.07 19.12
C GLU A 144 11.93 -5.08 17.95
N THR A 145 11.23 -3.95 18.04
CA THR A 145 11.30 -2.91 17.01
C THR A 145 12.62 -2.16 17.01
N LYS A 146 13.26 -1.95 18.16
CA LYS A 146 14.61 -1.37 18.22
C LYS A 146 15.66 -2.26 17.55
N GLU A 147 15.50 -3.58 17.58
CA GLU A 147 16.35 -4.54 16.86
C GLU A 147 15.99 -4.65 15.37
N ARG A 148 14.70 -4.63 15.04
CA ARG A 148 14.19 -4.76 13.66
C ARG A 148 14.44 -3.52 12.81
N ALA A 149 14.18 -2.33 13.32
CA ALA A 149 14.23 -1.09 12.54
C ALA A 149 15.61 -0.81 11.91
N PRO A 150 16.76 -1.04 12.59
CA PRO A 150 18.08 -0.90 11.97
C PRO A 150 18.29 -1.86 10.79
N ARG A 151 17.83 -3.12 10.88
CA ARG A 151 17.96 -4.13 9.81
C ARG A 151 17.29 -3.70 8.50
N TRP A 152 16.14 -3.04 8.61
CA TRP A 152 15.34 -2.59 7.47
C TRP A 152 15.47 -1.10 7.18
N SER A 153 16.34 -0.37 7.90
CA SER A 153 16.44 1.08 7.86
C SER A 153 16.64 1.64 6.44
N GLU A 154 17.56 1.08 5.67
CA GLU A 154 17.84 1.50 4.30
C GLU A 154 16.62 1.33 3.37
N VAL A 155 15.91 0.21 3.49
CA VAL A 155 14.71 -0.08 2.71
C VAL A 155 13.59 0.89 3.08
N ILE A 156 13.31 1.05 4.38
CA ILE A 156 12.27 1.93 4.89
C ILE A 156 12.56 3.36 4.45
N ARG A 157 13.80 3.85 4.61
CA ARG A 157 14.21 5.20 4.18
C ARG A 157 13.97 5.41 2.70
N ARG A 158 14.38 4.47 1.85
CA ARG A 158 14.19 4.59 0.40
C ARG A 158 12.72 4.57 0.01
N MET A 159 11.95 3.63 0.54
CA MET A 159 10.56 3.40 0.15
C MET A 159 9.62 4.47 0.73
N ALA A 160 9.83 4.91 1.96
CA ALA A 160 9.03 5.95 2.61
C ALA A 160 9.59 7.38 2.45
N ARG A 161 10.70 7.55 1.70
CA ARG A 161 11.37 8.83 1.45
C ARG A 161 11.79 9.53 2.75
N LEU A 162 12.53 8.82 3.58
CA LEU A 162 13.02 9.32 4.86
C LEU A 162 14.49 9.75 4.80
N SER A 163 14.81 10.87 5.45
CA SER A 163 16.20 11.29 5.66
C SER A 163 16.88 10.43 6.71
N GLU A 164 16.19 10.11 7.79
CA GLU A 164 16.71 9.37 8.95
C GLU A 164 15.58 8.68 9.73
N ILE A 165 15.96 7.70 10.55
CA ILE A 165 15.09 7.02 11.51
C ILE A 165 15.77 7.11 12.86
N THR A 166 15.12 7.72 13.84
CA THR A 166 15.62 7.88 15.21
C THR A 166 14.65 7.30 16.22
N PHE A 167 15.13 7.09 17.45
CA PHE A 167 14.33 6.56 18.55
C PHE A 167 14.21 7.62 19.65
N ALA A 168 13.03 7.69 20.28
CA ALA A 168 12.78 8.54 21.43
C ALA A 168 11.82 7.86 22.40
N ASP A 169 11.79 8.29 23.66
CA ASP A 169 10.81 7.77 24.63
C ASP A 169 9.39 8.26 24.35
N ARG A 170 9.26 9.43 23.71
CA ARG A 170 7.97 10.05 23.35
C ARG A 170 8.06 10.73 21.99
N ALA A 171 6.92 10.88 21.33
CA ALA A 171 6.83 11.62 20.09
C ALA A 171 7.18 13.11 20.30
N PRO A 172 7.96 13.74 19.41
CA PRO A 172 8.27 15.15 19.50
C PRO A 172 7.02 16.03 19.29
N GLU A 173 7.01 17.22 19.90
CA GLU A 173 5.91 18.17 19.78
C GLU A 173 5.70 18.62 18.33
N GLY A 174 4.43 18.66 17.90
CA GLY A 174 4.04 19.04 16.54
C GLY A 174 4.50 18.07 15.45
N ALA A 175 4.79 16.82 15.80
CA ALA A 175 4.92 15.72 14.83
C ALA A 175 3.58 15.00 14.64
N VAL A 176 3.32 14.58 13.40
CA VAL A 176 2.17 13.72 13.10
C VAL A 176 2.47 12.33 13.64
N GLN A 177 1.66 11.86 14.57
CA GLN A 177 1.79 10.53 15.17
C GLN A 177 0.89 9.53 14.44
N ILE A 178 1.45 8.38 14.10
CA ILE A 178 0.76 7.25 13.51
C ILE A 178 1.00 6.00 14.36
N LEU A 179 -0.02 5.14 14.44
CA LEU A 179 0.04 3.87 15.14
C LEU A 179 0.26 2.75 14.13
N VAL A 180 1.36 2.01 14.26
CA VAL A 180 1.68 0.87 13.40
C VAL A 180 1.84 -0.35 14.30
N ARG A 181 0.92 -1.31 14.17
CA ARG A 181 0.90 -2.54 14.98
C ARG A 181 1.02 -2.30 16.50
N GLY A 182 0.40 -1.23 16.99
CA GLY A 182 0.41 -0.86 18.41
C GLY A 182 1.60 0.01 18.84
N GLU A 183 2.50 0.37 17.92
CA GLU A 183 3.66 1.22 18.20
C GLU A 183 3.54 2.60 17.55
N VAL A 184 4.13 3.62 18.19
CA VAL A 184 4.02 5.01 17.73
C VAL A 184 5.19 5.36 16.81
N ALA A 185 4.87 5.71 15.58
CA ALA A 185 5.77 6.33 14.62
C ALA A 185 5.38 7.79 14.46
N ALA A 186 6.33 8.71 14.59
CA ALA A 186 6.08 10.14 14.53
C ALA A 186 6.87 10.78 13.38
N LEU A 187 6.22 11.63 12.60
CA LEU A 187 6.79 12.37 11.48
C LEU A 187 6.90 13.86 11.85
N PRO A 188 8.10 14.38 12.14
CA PRO A 188 8.32 15.80 12.34
C PRO A 188 8.23 16.53 11.00
N LEU A 189 7.08 17.17 10.72
CA LEU A 189 6.81 17.80 9.42
C LEU A 189 7.08 19.31 9.39
N LYS A 190 7.41 19.92 10.54
CA LYS A 190 7.60 21.38 10.69
C LYS A 190 8.62 21.98 9.71
N SER A 191 9.64 21.23 9.31
CA SER A 191 10.69 21.69 8.37
C SER A 191 10.42 21.35 6.90
N VAL A 192 9.36 20.60 6.60
CA VAL A 192 9.14 19.99 5.29
C VAL A 192 7.90 20.53 4.58
N ILE A 193 6.91 21.00 5.35
CA ILE A 193 5.67 21.54 4.81
C ILE A 193 5.72 23.08 4.88
N ASP A 194 5.39 23.73 3.77
CA ASP A 194 5.01 25.14 3.78
C ASP A 194 3.54 25.25 4.22
N PHE A 195 3.34 25.41 5.53
CA PHE A 195 2.00 25.50 6.14
C PHE A 195 1.18 26.67 5.57
N ALA A 196 1.84 27.77 5.19
CA ALA A 196 1.16 28.93 4.62
C ALA A 196 0.66 28.62 3.21
N ALA A 197 1.49 28.01 2.36
CA ALA A 197 1.11 27.60 1.02
C ALA A 197 0.01 26.52 1.05
N GLU A 198 0.11 25.55 1.96
CA GLU A 198 -0.86 24.46 2.06
C GLU A 198 -2.22 24.95 2.59
N ARG A 199 -2.22 25.83 3.60
CA ARG A 199 -3.44 26.49 4.08
C ARG A 199 -4.09 27.33 2.97
N ALA A 200 -3.30 28.05 2.18
CA ALA A 200 -3.81 28.83 1.06
C ALA A 200 -4.42 27.94 -0.04
N ARG A 201 -3.80 26.78 -0.34
CA ARG A 201 -4.34 25.79 -1.28
C ARG A 201 -5.67 25.23 -0.80
N LEU A 202 -5.73 24.73 0.43
CA LEU A 202 -6.94 24.17 1.02
C LEU A 202 -8.06 25.22 1.13
N ALA A 203 -7.75 26.47 1.48
CA ALA A 203 -8.72 27.56 1.49
C ALA A 203 -9.31 27.84 0.09
N LYS A 204 -8.49 27.76 -0.96
CA LYS A 204 -8.96 27.91 -2.35
C LYS A 204 -9.85 26.74 -2.78
N GLU A 205 -9.51 25.51 -2.40
CA GLU A 205 -10.35 24.33 -2.66
C GLU A 205 -11.67 24.38 -1.89
N MET A 206 -11.64 24.83 -0.63
CA MET A 206 -12.83 25.06 0.19
C MET A 206 -13.76 26.08 -0.46
N ALA A 207 -13.22 27.22 -0.91
CA ALA A 207 -14.01 28.25 -1.59
C ALA A 207 -14.66 27.75 -2.89
N LYS A 208 -13.99 26.83 -3.62
CA LYS A 208 -14.56 26.20 -4.81
C LYS A 208 -15.70 25.23 -4.45
N ALA A 209 -15.51 24.39 -3.43
CA ALA A 209 -16.54 23.49 -2.94
C ALA A 209 -17.78 24.27 -2.46
N ASP A 210 -17.58 25.36 -1.73
CA ASP A 210 -18.66 26.26 -1.28
C ASP A 210 -19.40 26.91 -2.45
N ALA A 211 -18.68 27.34 -3.49
CA ALA A 211 -19.30 27.91 -4.69
C ALA A 211 -20.14 26.87 -5.46
N ASP A 212 -19.67 25.62 -5.53
CA ASP A 212 -20.39 24.54 -6.18
C ASP A 212 -21.65 24.15 -5.39
N ILE A 213 -21.55 24.01 -4.06
CA ILE A 213 -22.69 23.78 -3.16
C ILE A 213 -23.72 24.90 -3.35
N LYS A 214 -23.30 26.17 -3.29
CA LYS A 214 -24.20 27.31 -3.45
C LYS A 214 -24.91 27.32 -4.81
N ARG A 215 -24.21 26.95 -5.89
CA ARG A 215 -24.79 26.89 -7.24
C ARG A 215 -25.88 25.83 -7.32
N VAL A 216 -25.63 24.65 -6.76
CA VAL A 216 -26.59 23.54 -6.75
C VAL A 216 -27.77 23.86 -5.83
N ASP A 217 -27.51 24.39 -4.63
CA ASP A 217 -28.56 24.82 -3.69
C ASP A 217 -29.49 25.86 -4.31
N THR A 218 -28.95 26.83 -5.06
CA THR A 218 -29.77 27.83 -5.76
C THR A 218 -30.71 27.19 -6.80
N LYS A 219 -30.26 26.14 -7.49
CA LYS A 219 -31.10 25.41 -8.46
C LYS A 219 -32.17 24.59 -7.75
N LEU A 220 -31.80 23.86 -6.69
CA LEU A 220 -32.70 23.01 -5.92
C LEU A 220 -33.71 23.84 -5.09
N SER A 221 -33.37 25.07 -4.70
CA SER A 221 -34.30 25.98 -4.01
C SER A 221 -35.33 26.62 -4.95
N ASN A 222 -35.14 26.53 -6.27
CA ASN A 222 -36.08 27.09 -7.23
C ASN A 222 -37.26 26.13 -7.43
N GLU A 223 -38.40 26.45 -6.82
CA GLU A 223 -39.62 25.64 -6.90
C GLU A 223 -40.05 25.32 -8.35
N LYS A 224 -39.81 26.24 -9.30
CA LYS A 224 -40.11 26.00 -10.73
C LYS A 224 -39.17 24.99 -11.37
N PHE A 225 -37.94 24.86 -10.87
CA PHE A 225 -36.99 23.85 -11.35
C PHE A 225 -37.37 22.48 -10.78
N VAL A 226 -37.63 22.39 -9.48
CA VAL A 226 -38.02 21.13 -8.83
C VAL A 226 -39.35 20.59 -9.36
N ALA A 227 -40.31 21.47 -9.66
CA ALA A 227 -41.62 21.06 -10.16
C ALA A 227 -41.66 20.69 -11.65
N ASN A 228 -40.72 21.18 -12.47
CA ASN A 228 -40.74 20.99 -13.93
C ASN A 228 -39.56 20.19 -14.49
N ALA A 229 -38.49 20.01 -13.74
CA ALA A 229 -37.35 19.21 -14.17
C ALA A 229 -37.67 17.71 -14.06
N PRO A 230 -37.17 16.88 -15.00
CA PRO A 230 -37.15 15.43 -14.86
C PRO A 230 -36.56 14.99 -13.52
N GLU A 231 -37.17 13.97 -12.89
CA GLU A 231 -36.75 13.42 -11.59
C GLU A 231 -35.27 13.00 -11.60
N GLU A 232 -34.81 12.39 -12.70
CA GLU A 232 -33.40 12.01 -12.92
C GLU A 232 -32.44 13.21 -12.81
N LEU A 233 -32.81 14.39 -13.33
CA LEU A 233 -31.97 15.59 -13.23
C LEU A 233 -31.97 16.20 -11.83
N VAL A 234 -33.06 16.04 -11.08
CA VAL A 234 -33.13 16.52 -9.69
C VAL A 234 -32.27 15.63 -8.79
N GLU A 235 -32.31 14.32 -8.99
CA GLU A 235 -31.45 13.37 -8.27
C GLU A 235 -29.96 13.56 -8.63
N GLU A 236 -29.62 13.76 -9.91
CA GLU A 236 -28.23 14.03 -10.32
C GLU A 236 -27.67 15.31 -9.66
N GLU A 237 -28.47 16.37 -9.53
CA GLU A 237 -28.05 17.58 -8.83
C GLU A 237 -27.94 17.35 -7.30
N LYS A 238 -28.79 16.53 -6.68
CA LYS A 238 -28.64 16.13 -5.28
C LYS A 238 -27.36 15.34 -5.04
N GLU A 239 -27.05 14.36 -5.89
CA GLU A 239 -25.79 13.60 -5.81
C GLU A 239 -24.57 14.51 -5.94
N LYS A 240 -24.59 15.46 -6.90
CA LYS A 240 -23.53 16.46 -7.04
C LYS A 240 -23.36 17.30 -5.77
N ARG A 241 -24.46 17.68 -5.13
CA ARG A 241 -24.43 18.41 -3.86
C ARG A 241 -23.78 17.58 -2.76
N GLU A 242 -24.22 16.34 -2.59
CA GLU A 242 -23.66 15.43 -1.58
C GLU A 242 -22.16 15.20 -1.78
N ALA A 243 -21.73 14.97 -3.02
CA ALA A 243 -20.31 14.85 -3.35
C ALA A 243 -19.50 16.13 -3.04
N ALA A 244 -20.08 17.31 -3.27
CA ALA A 244 -19.44 18.58 -2.94
C ALA A 244 -19.36 18.82 -1.42
N VAL A 245 -20.41 18.46 -0.68
CA VAL A 245 -20.42 18.52 0.79
C VAL A 245 -19.40 17.55 1.39
N ALA A 246 -19.36 16.30 0.91
CA ALA A 246 -18.36 15.33 1.36
C ALA A 246 -16.93 15.81 1.12
N ARG A 247 -16.68 16.46 -0.03
CA ARG A 247 -15.37 17.08 -0.33
C ARG A 247 -15.06 18.22 0.65
N LYS A 248 -16.04 19.08 0.94
CA LYS A 248 -15.90 20.18 1.91
C LYS A 248 -15.50 19.67 3.28
N THR A 249 -16.19 18.64 3.78
CA THR A 249 -15.89 18.02 5.09
C THR A 249 -14.45 17.50 5.14
N LYS A 250 -14.00 16.78 4.12
CA LYS A 250 -12.61 16.29 4.05
C LYS A 250 -11.56 17.40 4.07
N ILE A 251 -11.81 18.51 3.37
CA ILE A 251 -10.90 19.67 3.37
C ILE A 251 -10.88 20.32 4.77
N GLN A 252 -12.01 20.34 5.47
CA GLN A 252 -12.10 20.92 6.80
C GLN A 252 -11.32 20.09 7.83
N GLU A 253 -11.47 18.76 7.81
CA GLU A 253 -10.68 17.85 8.63
C GLU A 253 -9.17 17.98 8.36
N ALA A 254 -8.77 18.18 7.10
CA ALA A 254 -7.37 18.40 6.75
C ALA A 254 -6.83 19.73 7.30
N LEU A 255 -7.64 20.80 7.29
CA LEU A 255 -7.28 22.09 7.87
C LEU A 255 -7.13 22.04 9.39
N GLU A 256 -7.99 21.30 10.08
CA GLU A 256 -7.91 21.09 11.53
C GLU A 256 -6.62 20.33 11.89
N ARG A 257 -6.31 19.24 11.19
CA ARG A 257 -5.05 18.51 11.37
C ARG A 257 -3.82 19.38 11.11
N LEU A 258 -3.86 20.25 10.10
CA LEU A 258 -2.76 21.17 9.82
C LEU A 258 -2.51 22.15 10.98
N GLN A 259 -3.58 22.61 11.65
CA GLN A 259 -3.48 23.49 12.83
C GLN A 259 -2.86 22.78 14.03
N ASP A 260 -3.25 21.54 14.29
CA ASP A 260 -2.71 20.72 15.39
C ASP A 260 -1.21 20.45 15.22
N VAL A 261 -0.73 20.33 13.98
CA VAL A 261 0.69 20.11 13.66
C VAL A 261 1.50 21.41 13.72
N GLU A 262 0.88 22.56 13.45
CA GLU A 262 1.51 23.89 13.53
C GLU A 262 1.71 24.33 15.00
N ALA A 263 0.73 24.04 15.86
CA ALA A 263 0.75 24.33 17.29
C ALA A 263 1.96 23.71 18.03
#